data_AF-A0A182ANU6-F1
#
_entry.id   AF-A0A182ANU6-F1
#
_cell.length_a   1.000
_cell.length_b   1.000
_cell.length_c   1.000
_cell.angle_alpha   90.00
_cell.angle_beta   90.00
_cell.angle_gamma   90.00
#
_symmetry.space_group_name_H-M   'P 1'
#
loop_
_entity.id
_entity.type
_entity.pdbx_description
1 polymer ?
#
loop_
_entity_poly.entity_id
_entity_poly.type
_entity_poly.pdbx_seq_one_letter_code
_entity_poly.pdbx_strand_id
1 'polypeptide(L)'
;MPQGKSAEEQPSSSPTPTAAQTTAPLADLKRAVFALAKVSSTKELKRQNVDLRHLDFRRKVSWSQALAVLQKAQEAYPDWHHNPPEEYRELFSAIDAASDAYARSIEKGLQLSEELERAADDLEALSGELQQEAEELKAIEQASRKQRRARSLN
;
A
#
# COMPACT_ATOMS: atom_id res chain seq x y z
N MET A 1 -23.85 -65.91 -46.24
CA MET A 1 -24.34 -64.51 -46.20
C MET A 1 -23.20 -63.60 -45.76
N PRO A 2 -23.05 -62.40 -46.34
CA PRO A 2 -21.85 -62.03 -47.08
C PRO A 2 -21.01 -60.84 -46.52
N GLN A 3 -19.74 -60.83 -46.93
CA GLN A 3 -18.87 -59.74 -47.43
C GLN A 3 -18.73 -58.35 -46.77
N GLY A 4 -17.46 -57.91 -46.70
CA GLY A 4 -16.97 -56.51 -46.80
C GLY A 4 -15.61 -56.34 -46.10
N LYS A 5 -14.42 -56.41 -46.75
CA LYS A 5 -13.68 -55.32 -47.46
C LYS A 5 -13.57 -54.03 -46.62
N SER A 6 -12.47 -53.28 -46.52
CA SER A 6 -11.05 -53.29 -46.92
C SER A 6 -10.48 -51.94 -46.44
N ALA A 7 -9.15 -51.87 -46.17
CA ALA A 7 -8.32 -50.64 -46.10
C ALA A 7 -8.68 -49.65 -44.95
N GLU A 8 -7.77 -48.87 -44.35
CA GLU A 8 -6.64 -48.16 -44.94
C GLU A 8 -5.64 -47.71 -43.85
N GLU A 9 -4.48 -47.24 -44.31
CA GLU A 9 -3.23 -46.86 -43.66
C GLU A 9 -3.24 -45.93 -42.42
N GLN A 10 -2.11 -46.01 -41.71
CA GLN A 10 -1.54 -45.12 -40.68
C GLN A 10 -1.40 -43.63 -41.12
N PRO A 11 -0.55 -42.79 -40.47
CA PRO A 11 -0.45 -42.30 -39.09
C PRO A 11 -0.43 -40.76 -39.04
N SER A 12 -0.82 -40.11 -37.94
CA SER A 12 -0.44 -38.71 -37.58
C SER A 12 -1.41 -38.18 -36.53
N SER A 13 -1.10 -37.23 -35.67
CA SER A 13 0.12 -36.49 -35.39
C SER A 13 -0.17 -35.78 -34.06
N SER A 14 0.85 -35.64 -33.23
CA SER A 14 0.86 -34.79 -32.05
C SER A 14 0.29 -33.40 -32.38
N PRO A 15 -0.59 -32.82 -31.55
CA PRO A 15 -0.98 -31.43 -31.74
C PRO A 15 0.17 -30.53 -31.25
N THR A 16 1.00 -30.08 -32.19
CA THR A 16 1.85 -28.90 -32.02
C THR A 16 0.95 -27.70 -31.72
N PRO A 17 1.18 -26.92 -30.65
CA PRO A 17 0.45 -25.67 -30.46
C PRO A 17 0.98 -24.65 -31.47
N THR A 18 0.17 -24.36 -32.48
CA THR A 18 0.36 -23.28 -33.44
C THR A 18 0.39 -21.95 -32.69
N ALA A 19 1.60 -21.49 -32.37
CA ALA A 19 1.84 -20.13 -31.93
C ALA A 19 1.57 -19.20 -33.13
N ALA A 20 0.38 -18.61 -33.17
CA ALA A 20 0.05 -17.51 -34.06
C ALA A 20 1.04 -16.37 -33.80
N GLN A 21 2.04 -16.23 -34.67
CA GLN A 21 3.02 -15.17 -34.59
C GLN A 21 2.34 -13.85 -34.96
N THR A 22 2.07 -13.03 -33.96
CA THR A 22 1.61 -11.65 -34.16
C THR A 22 2.71 -10.89 -34.91
N THR A 23 2.42 -10.43 -36.13
CA THR A 23 3.34 -9.72 -37.03
C THR A 23 3.64 -8.27 -36.59
N ALA A 24 3.31 -7.90 -35.35
CA ALA A 24 3.52 -6.55 -34.83
C ALA A 24 5.03 -6.19 -34.76
N PRO A 25 5.40 -4.93 -35.07
CA PRO A 25 6.75 -4.40 -34.83
C PRO A 25 7.17 -4.55 -33.36
N LEU A 26 8.47 -4.77 -33.11
CA LEU A 26 9.00 -4.94 -31.75
C LEU A 26 8.73 -3.72 -30.85
N ALA A 27 8.77 -2.51 -31.42
CA ALA A 27 8.48 -1.28 -30.69
C ALA A 27 7.03 -1.27 -30.16
N ASP A 28 6.08 -1.73 -30.97
CA ASP A 28 4.67 -1.78 -30.58
C ASP A 28 4.41 -2.82 -29.50
N LEU A 29 5.06 -3.99 -29.58
CA LEU A 29 4.99 -5.02 -28.54
C LEU A 29 5.51 -4.49 -27.19
N LYS A 30 6.65 -3.79 -27.20
CA LYS A 30 7.20 -3.17 -25.98
C LYS A 30 6.26 -2.15 -25.40
N ARG A 31 5.73 -1.25 -26.23
CA ARG A 31 4.79 -0.21 -25.81
C ARG A 31 3.52 -0.83 -25.22
N ALA A 32 2.97 -1.86 -25.87
CA ALA A 32 1.79 -2.57 -25.39
C ALA A 32 2.03 -3.25 -24.04
N VAL A 33 3.14 -3.98 -23.89
CA VAL A 33 3.49 -4.67 -22.62
C VAL A 33 3.68 -3.66 -21.49
N PHE A 34 4.40 -2.57 -21.73
CA PHE A 34 4.63 -1.53 -20.72
C PHE A 34 3.36 -0.77 -20.35
N ALA A 35 2.51 -0.45 -21.33
CA ALA A 35 1.22 0.18 -21.07
C ALA A 35 0.30 -0.73 -20.24
N LEU A 36 0.21 -2.01 -20.60
CA LEU A 36 -0.71 -2.96 -19.96
C LEU A 36 -0.26 -3.31 -18.54
N ALA A 37 1.05 -3.42 -18.30
CA ALA A 37 1.62 -3.63 -16.97
C ALA A 37 1.81 -2.33 -16.17
N LYS A 38 1.52 -1.15 -16.74
CA LYS A 38 1.73 0.17 -16.11
C LYS A 38 3.16 0.37 -15.57
N VAL A 39 4.17 -0.05 -16.34
CA VAL A 39 5.60 0.06 -15.98
C VAL A 39 6.42 0.72 -17.07
N SER A 40 7.58 1.26 -16.71
CA SER A 40 8.46 1.99 -17.63
C SER A 40 9.66 1.18 -18.10
N SER A 41 9.99 0.08 -17.39
CA SER A 41 11.19 -0.70 -17.66
C SER A 41 10.98 -2.21 -17.54
N THR A 42 11.83 -2.97 -18.23
CA THR A 42 11.86 -4.44 -18.14
C THR A 42 12.21 -4.93 -16.73
N LYS A 43 12.98 -4.14 -15.96
CA LYS A 43 13.34 -4.48 -14.57
C LYS A 43 12.11 -4.41 -13.67
N GLU A 44 11.31 -3.36 -13.81
CA GLU A 44 10.03 -3.21 -13.10
C GLU A 44 9.04 -4.28 -13.51
N LEU A 45 8.95 -4.58 -14.82
CA LEU A 45 8.08 -5.61 -15.36
C LEU A 45 8.32 -6.97 -14.71
N LYS A 46 9.60 -7.40 -14.61
CA LYS A 46 9.99 -8.66 -13.95
C LYS A 46 9.82 -8.63 -12.43
N ARG A 47 9.89 -7.44 -11.82
CA ARG A 47 9.70 -7.29 -10.37
C ARG A 47 8.24 -7.53 -10.00
N GLN A 48 7.33 -6.86 -10.70
CA GLN A 48 5.89 -6.89 -10.44
C GLN A 48 5.23 -8.20 -10.92
N ASN A 49 5.72 -8.77 -12.02
CA ASN A 49 5.14 -9.99 -12.60
C ASN A 49 6.13 -11.15 -12.49
N VAL A 50 5.94 -11.98 -11.47
CA VAL A 50 6.81 -13.14 -11.18
C VAL A 50 6.86 -14.10 -12.37
N ASP A 51 5.72 -14.28 -13.05
CA ASP A 51 5.58 -15.17 -14.21
C ASP A 51 6.41 -14.71 -15.41
N LEU A 52 6.82 -13.44 -15.48
CA LEU A 52 7.61 -12.91 -16.60
C LEU A 52 9.13 -12.98 -16.37
N ARG A 53 9.59 -13.42 -15.18
CA ARG A 53 11.01 -13.38 -14.81
C ARG A 53 11.90 -14.25 -15.69
N HIS A 54 11.37 -15.40 -16.12
CA HIS A 54 12.08 -16.39 -16.93
C HIS A 54 12.23 -15.96 -18.41
N LEU A 55 11.51 -14.93 -18.86
CA LEU A 55 11.54 -14.48 -20.25
C LEU A 55 12.79 -13.65 -20.58
N ASP A 56 13.36 -13.86 -21.77
CA ASP A 56 14.48 -13.09 -22.30
C ASP A 56 14.00 -11.96 -23.22
N PHE A 57 13.81 -10.77 -22.63
CA PHE A 57 13.31 -9.57 -23.32
C PHE A 57 14.28 -8.96 -24.35
N ARG A 58 15.40 -9.62 -24.67
CA ARG A 58 16.17 -9.33 -25.89
C ARG A 58 15.47 -9.88 -27.15
N ARG A 59 14.60 -10.89 -26.99
CA ARG A 59 13.95 -11.62 -28.08
C ARG A 59 12.52 -11.11 -28.31
N LYS A 60 12.13 -10.92 -29.57
CA LYS A 60 10.75 -10.53 -29.94
C LYS A 60 9.69 -11.50 -29.39
N VAL A 61 9.98 -12.80 -29.44
CA VAL A 61 9.09 -13.87 -28.96
C VAL A 61 8.76 -13.72 -27.47
N SER A 62 9.71 -13.27 -26.66
CA SER A 62 9.48 -13.05 -25.24
C SER A 62 8.56 -11.85 -24.98
N TRP A 63 8.59 -10.83 -25.83
CA TRP A 63 7.64 -9.71 -25.74
C TRP A 63 6.21 -10.12 -26.10
N SER A 64 6.03 -10.96 -27.12
CA SER A 64 4.70 -11.47 -27.47
C SER A 64 4.16 -12.42 -26.40
N GLN A 65 5.01 -13.27 -25.82
CA GLN A 65 4.62 -14.15 -24.70
C GLN A 65 4.23 -13.34 -23.46
N ALA A 66 5.01 -12.31 -23.10
CA ALA A 66 4.68 -11.43 -22.00
C ALA A 66 3.35 -10.71 -22.22
N LEU A 67 3.10 -10.22 -23.44
CA LEU A 67 1.83 -9.59 -23.79
C LEU A 67 0.65 -10.55 -23.61
N ALA A 68 0.76 -11.79 -24.09
CA ALA A 68 -0.29 -12.79 -23.97
C ALA A 68 -0.56 -13.17 -22.50
N VAL A 69 0.48 -13.32 -21.69
CA VAL A 69 0.34 -13.59 -20.25
C VAL A 69 -0.39 -12.44 -19.55
N LEU A 70 0.00 -11.20 -19.84
CA LEU A 70 -0.61 -10.02 -19.22
C LEU A 70 -2.07 -9.80 -19.67
N GLN A 71 -2.37 -10.03 -20.95
CA GLN A 71 -3.75 -9.97 -21.47
C GLN A 71 -4.63 -11.02 -20.79
N LYS A 72 -4.14 -12.26 -20.67
CA LYS A 72 -4.85 -13.32 -19.97
C LYS A 72 -5.08 -12.99 -18.48
N ALA A 73 -4.10 -12.38 -17.83
CA ALA A 73 -4.25 -11.93 -16.45
C ALA A 73 -5.31 -10.82 -16.33
N GLN A 74 -5.36 -9.91 -17.30
CA GLN A 74 -6.36 -8.83 -17.32
C GLN A 74 -7.79 -9.37 -17.56
N GLU A 75 -7.92 -10.43 -18.37
CA GLU A 75 -9.19 -11.15 -18.56
C GLU A 75 -9.60 -11.97 -17.33
N ALA A 76 -8.63 -12.58 -16.63
CA ALA A 76 -8.88 -13.38 -15.43
C ALA A 76 -9.25 -12.54 -14.21
N TYR A 77 -8.70 -11.32 -14.11
CA TYR A 77 -8.92 -10.39 -13.00
C TYR A 77 -9.50 -9.05 -13.50
N PRO A 78 -10.74 -9.04 -14.02
CA PRO A 78 -11.34 -7.83 -14.56
C PRO A 78 -11.64 -6.83 -13.43
N ASP A 79 -10.85 -5.76 -13.32
CA ASP A 79 -11.04 -4.63 -12.39
C ASP A 79 -11.67 -4.98 -11.03
N TRP A 80 -11.11 -5.98 -10.33
CA TRP A 80 -11.62 -6.42 -9.04
C TRP A 80 -11.60 -5.33 -7.97
N HIS A 81 -10.81 -4.28 -8.19
CA HIS A 81 -10.83 -3.08 -7.35
C HIS A 81 -12.17 -2.35 -7.38
N HIS A 82 -12.94 -2.45 -8.47
CA HIS A 82 -14.21 -1.74 -8.63
C HIS A 82 -15.40 -2.69 -8.73
N ASN A 83 -15.18 -3.92 -9.19
CA ASN A 83 -16.21 -4.95 -9.26
C ASN A 83 -15.62 -6.33 -8.95
N PRO A 84 -15.33 -6.63 -7.68
CA PRO A 84 -14.84 -7.95 -7.30
C PRO A 84 -15.91 -9.01 -7.59
N PRO A 85 -15.50 -10.25 -7.94
CA PRO A 85 -16.42 -11.38 -8.01
C PRO A 85 -17.24 -11.49 -6.74
N GLU A 86 -18.49 -11.95 -6.86
CA GLU A 86 -19.45 -12.00 -5.76
C GLU A 86 -18.89 -12.75 -4.54
N GLU A 87 -18.16 -13.84 -4.77
CA GLU A 87 -17.50 -14.64 -3.74
C GLU A 87 -16.44 -13.89 -2.92
N TYR A 88 -15.87 -12.81 -3.44
CA TYR A 88 -14.86 -11.99 -2.75
C TYR A 88 -15.38 -10.62 -2.33
N ARG A 89 -16.60 -10.22 -2.71
CA ARG A 89 -17.15 -8.90 -2.41
C ARG A 89 -17.14 -8.58 -0.91
N GLU A 90 -17.49 -9.56 -0.08
CA GLU A 90 -17.47 -9.40 1.38
C GLU A 90 -16.05 -9.17 1.92
N LEU A 91 -15.05 -9.87 1.37
CA LEU A 91 -13.65 -9.71 1.79
C LEU A 91 -13.14 -8.31 1.47
N PHE A 92 -13.37 -7.81 0.26
CA PHE A 92 -12.99 -6.45 -0.12
C PHE A 92 -13.70 -5.41 0.76
N SER A 93 -15.02 -5.57 0.98
CA SER A 93 -15.76 -4.68 1.87
C SER A 93 -15.24 -4.70 3.31
N ALA A 94 -14.84 -5.86 3.83
CA ALA A 94 -14.26 -5.99 5.15
C ALA A 94 -12.87 -5.33 5.24
N ILE A 95 -12.06 -5.43 4.18
CA ILE A 95 -10.76 -4.77 4.09
C ILE A 95 -10.92 -3.25 4.09
N ASP A 96 -11.85 -2.72 3.30
CA ASP A 96 -12.11 -1.27 3.23
C ASP A 96 -12.60 -0.76 4.59
N ALA A 97 -13.57 -1.45 5.20
CA ALA A 97 -14.09 -1.07 6.52
C ALA A 97 -13.02 -1.11 7.62
N ALA A 98 -12.15 -2.13 7.61
CA ALA A 98 -11.05 -2.23 8.56
C ALA A 98 -10.00 -1.13 8.35
N SER A 99 -9.69 -0.80 7.08
CA SER A 99 -8.76 0.26 6.72
C SER A 99 -9.27 1.64 7.17
N ASP A 100 -10.55 1.92 6.95
CA ASP A 100 -11.20 3.16 7.38
C ASP A 100 -11.30 3.27 8.91
N ALA A 101 -11.57 2.16 9.60
CA ALA A 101 -11.56 2.13 11.06
C ALA A 101 -10.16 2.42 11.62
N TYR A 102 -9.13 1.84 11.01
CA TYR A 102 -7.74 2.07 11.41
C TYR A 102 -7.30 3.51 11.14
N ALA A 103 -7.63 4.08 9.98
CA ALA A 103 -7.34 5.47 9.64
C ALA A 103 -7.95 6.45 10.67
N ARG A 104 -9.22 6.23 11.03
CA ARG A 104 -9.91 7.02 12.08
C ARG A 104 -9.26 6.85 13.46
N SER A 105 -8.75 5.66 13.78
CA SER A 105 -8.03 5.41 15.03
C SER A 105 -6.71 6.19 15.08
N ILE A 106 -5.99 6.29 13.96
CA ILE A 106 -4.76 7.09 13.88
C ILE A 106 -5.09 8.56 14.10
N GLU A 107 -6.09 9.08 13.39
CA GLU A 107 -6.51 10.48 13.51
C GLU A 107 -6.88 10.83 14.95
N LYS A 108 -7.68 9.98 15.61
CA LYS A 108 -8.04 10.14 17.02
C LYS A 108 -6.82 10.07 17.95
N GLY A 109 -5.88 9.18 17.67
CA GLY A 109 -4.64 9.06 18.44
C GLY A 109 -3.78 10.32 18.36
N LEU A 110 -3.68 10.93 17.18
CA LEU A 110 -2.97 12.20 16.98
C LEU A 110 -3.65 13.34 17.73
N GLN A 111 -4.98 13.46 17.61
CA GLN A 111 -5.74 14.47 18.36
C GLN A 111 -5.52 14.35 19.86
N LEU A 112 -5.58 13.13 20.41
CA LEU A 112 -5.35 12.90 21.84
C LEU A 112 -3.91 13.23 22.26
N SER A 113 -2.93 12.97 21.38
CA SER A 113 -1.53 13.35 21.64
C SER A 113 -1.37 14.86 21.75
N GLU A 114 -1.98 15.62 20.83
CA GLU A 114 -1.96 17.09 20.89
C GLU A 114 -2.66 17.63 22.14
N GLU A 115 -3.78 17.01 22.56
CA GLU A 115 -4.47 17.38 23.80
C GLU A 115 -3.60 17.12 25.04
N LEU A 116 -2.87 16.00 25.07
CA LEU A 116 -1.96 15.67 26.16
C LEU A 116 -0.77 16.63 26.22
N GLU A 117 -0.20 17.03 25.09
CA GLU A 117 0.87 18.03 25.05
C GLU A 117 0.39 19.37 25.60
N ARG A 118 -0.77 19.86 25.14
CA ARG A 118 -1.35 21.10 25.68
C ARG A 118 -1.62 21.03 27.18
N ALA A 119 -2.16 19.91 27.66
CA ALA A 119 -2.40 19.74 29.09
C ALA A 119 -1.09 19.70 29.91
N ALA A 120 -0.01 19.15 29.34
CA ALA A 120 1.30 19.16 29.97
C ALA A 120 1.88 20.58 30.03
N ASP A 121 1.79 21.34 28.94
CA ASP A 121 2.23 22.74 28.89
C ASP A 121 1.45 23.61 29.89
N ASP A 122 0.13 23.44 29.99
CA ASP A 122 -0.73 24.13 30.96
C ASP A 122 -0.33 23.80 32.41
N LEU A 123 0.00 22.53 32.69
CA LEU A 123 0.48 22.12 34.02
C LEU A 123 1.85 22.70 34.34
N GLU A 124 2.76 22.75 33.38
CA GLU A 124 4.07 23.36 33.57
C GLU A 124 3.93 24.87 33.87
N ALA A 125 3.11 25.58 33.10
CA ALA A 125 2.79 26.99 33.32
C ALA A 125 2.22 27.22 34.73
N LEU A 126 1.19 26.46 35.12
CA LEU A 126 0.57 26.56 36.44
C LEU A 126 1.58 26.27 37.57
N SER A 127 2.43 25.26 37.39
CA SER A 127 3.46 24.94 38.38
C SER A 127 4.48 26.08 38.54
N GLY A 128 4.83 26.75 37.45
CA GLY A 128 5.70 27.93 37.47
C GLY A 128 5.06 29.11 38.20
N GLU A 129 3.79 29.39 37.95
CA GLU A 129 3.03 30.44 38.64
C GLU A 129 2.98 30.19 40.16
N LEU A 130 2.65 28.95 40.58
CA LEU A 130 2.59 28.59 42.00
C LEU A 130 3.96 28.68 42.68
N GLN A 131 5.04 28.30 41.99
CA GLN A 131 6.39 28.43 42.51
C GLN A 131 6.77 29.90 42.72
N GLN A 132 6.44 30.76 41.76
CA GLN A 132 6.67 32.19 41.86
C GLN A 132 5.87 32.80 43.02
N GLU A 133 4.58 32.48 43.14
CA GLU A 133 3.73 32.98 44.23
C GLU A 133 4.27 32.54 45.61
N ALA A 134 4.73 31.30 45.73
CA ALA A 134 5.34 30.80 46.97
C ALA A 134 6.63 31.56 47.34
N GLU A 135 7.46 31.91 46.35
CA GLU A 135 8.67 32.71 46.56
C GLU A 135 8.35 34.14 46.99
N GLU A 136 7.34 34.77 46.37
CA GLU A 136 6.86 36.10 46.73
C GLU A 136 6.32 36.13 48.16
N LEU A 137 5.48 35.17 48.55
CA LEU A 137 4.96 35.03 49.91
C LEU A 137 6.09 34.86 50.94
N LYS A 138 7.09 34.05 50.62
CA LYS A 138 8.27 33.85 51.48
C LYS A 138 9.07 35.14 51.64
N ALA A 139 9.23 35.93 50.59
CA ALA A 139 9.90 37.23 50.65
C ALA A 139 9.13 38.22 51.53
N ILE A 140 7.81 38.30 51.37
CA ILE A 140 6.92 39.14 52.19
C ILE A 140 7.02 38.74 53.67
N GLU A 141 6.98 37.44 53.97
CA GLU A 141 7.09 36.95 55.34
C GLU A 141 8.42 37.37 55.97
N GLN A 142 9.54 37.18 55.26
CA GLN A 142 10.86 37.57 55.75
C GLN A 142 10.97 39.08 55.99
N ALA A 143 10.44 39.90 55.08
CA ALA A 143 10.42 41.35 55.22
C ALA A 143 9.60 41.76 56.46
N SER A 144 8.42 41.18 56.66
CA SER A 144 7.57 41.44 57.83
C SER A 144 8.26 41.09 59.15
N ARG A 145 8.98 39.96 59.19
CA ARG A 145 9.75 39.50 60.36
C ARG A 145 10.89 40.48 60.68
N LYS A 146 11.62 40.94 59.67
CA LYS A 146 12.68 41.95 59.84
C LYS A 146 12.13 43.27 60.38
N GLN A 147 11.01 43.76 59.85
CA GLN A 147 10.38 45.00 60.29
C GLN A 147 9.88 44.91 61.74
N ARG A 148 9.27 43.78 62.14
CA ARG A 148 8.87 43.55 63.55
C ARG A 148 10.07 43.55 64.50
N ARG A 149 11.19 42.94 64.11
CA ARG A 149 12.44 42.97 64.89
C ARG A 149 13.00 44.39 65.01
N ALA A 150 13.06 45.15 63.92
CA ALA A 150 13.54 46.53 63.95
C ALA A 150 12.68 47.43 64.85
N ARG A 151 11.34 47.25 64.84
CA ARG A 151 10.41 48.00 65.70
C ARG A 151 10.45 47.63 67.18
N SER A 152 10.97 46.46 67.54
CA SER A 152 11.11 46.03 68.95
C SER A 152 12.47 46.40 69.56
N LEU A 153 13.40 46.90 68.74
CA LEU A 153 14.74 47.34 69.16
C LEU A 153 14.89 48.87 69.24
N ASN A 154 13.85 49.62 68.83
CA ASN A 154 13.69 51.07 69.04
C ASN A 154 12.66 51.31 70.14
#